data_AF-A0A7K2PE56-F1
#
_entry.id   AF-A0A7K2PE56-F1
#
_cell.length_a   1.000
_cell.length_b   1.000
_cell.length_c   1.000
_cell.angle_alpha   90.00
_cell.angle_beta   90.00
_cell.angle_gamma   90.00
#
_symmetry.space_group_name_H-M   'P 1'
#
loop_
_entity.id
_entity.type
_entity.pdbx_description
1 polymer ?
#
loop_
_entity_poly.entity_id
_entity_poly.type
_entity_poly.pdbx_seq_one_letter_code
_entity_poly.pdbx_strand_id
1 'polypeptide(L)'
;MVWSHRLKLWRGFPRGCPATASEAIKVTSPPLLRLLGQFRLEYDAKPVELSRNGQRLLAFVGLHRRVSRTVLAGTLWPEVTEDHARGSLRTTLWKLPRCDQALIRCSGDSLSTGTALHVDVHTLIETAFDVVQGCARPFDARLPPGLVGTEELLPGWDEEWVLLERERLRQLRLHALDALAETLVREGKSALALEAAWASVRSEPLRESAHRAAVAAHLAEGNLIEAVRQYRSFRQLLRKELGVEPSPQFTRMLAQHGIVLFR
;
A
#
# COMPACT_ATOMS: atom_id res chain seq x y z
N MET A 1 -0.39 -23.92 52.69
CA MET A 1 -1.18 -23.31 51.59
C MET A 1 -0.58 -23.81 50.27
N VAL A 2 -0.77 -25.04 49.78
CA VAL A 2 -1.97 -25.85 49.51
C VAL A 2 -3.09 -25.04 48.88
N TRP A 3 -3.15 -25.06 47.53
CA TRP A 3 -4.41 -25.05 46.79
C TRP A 3 -4.37 -26.14 45.74
N SER A 4 -5.39 -26.98 45.84
CA SER A 4 -5.68 -28.21 45.12
C SER A 4 -6.77 -27.99 44.07
N HIS A 5 -6.79 -28.87 43.06
CA HIS A 5 -7.91 -29.18 42.13
C HIS A 5 -8.23 -28.09 41.06
N ARG A 6 -8.48 -28.41 39.78
CA ARG A 6 -9.20 -29.57 39.23
C ARG A 6 -8.85 -29.77 37.73
N LEU A 7 -8.34 -30.95 37.37
CA LEU A 7 -8.52 -31.54 36.04
C LEU A 7 -9.99 -31.91 35.82
N LYS A 8 -10.50 -31.73 34.60
CA LYS A 8 -11.49 -32.61 33.89
C LYS A 8 -11.66 -32.03 32.47
N LEU A 9 -11.13 -32.70 31.45
CA LEU A 9 -11.81 -33.70 30.59
C LEU A 9 -12.09 -33.11 29.20
N TRP A 10 -11.20 -33.35 28.23
CA TRP A 10 -11.59 -33.56 26.84
C TRP A 10 -10.76 -34.74 26.31
N ARG A 11 -11.40 -35.92 26.25
CA ARG A 11 -10.92 -37.13 25.58
C ARG A 11 -11.90 -37.47 24.47
N GLY A 12 -11.40 -37.68 23.26
CA GLY A 12 -12.11 -38.40 22.19
C GLY A 12 -11.66 -38.00 20.79
N PHE A 13 -11.01 -38.95 20.09
CA PHE A 13 -10.73 -39.12 18.63
C PHE A 13 -9.26 -39.48 18.33
N PRO A 14 -8.99 -40.33 17.32
CA PRO A 14 -8.28 -41.61 17.48
C PRO A 14 -6.80 -41.50 17.08
N ARG A 15 -6.01 -42.43 17.60
CA ARG A 15 -4.61 -42.65 17.23
C ARG A 15 -4.53 -43.51 15.97
N GLY A 16 -3.75 -43.07 14.98
CA GLY A 16 -3.32 -43.83 13.81
C GLY A 16 -2.37 -43.01 12.92
N CYS A 17 -1.13 -43.48 12.77
CA CYS A 17 0.08 -42.90 12.13
C CYS A 17 -0.03 -42.62 10.60
N PRO A 18 1.06 -42.22 9.88
CA PRO A 18 2.18 -41.30 10.18
C PRO A 18 2.36 -40.24 9.05
N ALA A 19 2.83 -39.02 9.35
CA ALA A 19 3.45 -38.18 8.32
C ALA A 19 4.34 -37.10 8.96
N THR A 20 5.64 -37.31 8.81
CA THR A 20 6.77 -36.36 8.83
C THR A 20 6.64 -35.14 9.72
N ALA A 21 7.49 -35.13 10.76
CA ALA A 21 7.84 -33.97 11.55
C ALA A 21 7.94 -32.71 10.66
N SER A 22 7.00 -31.79 10.89
CA SER A 22 7.17 -30.39 10.51
C SER A 22 8.41 -29.92 11.25
N GLU A 23 9.55 -29.88 10.56
CA GLU A 23 10.75 -29.21 11.05
C GLU A 23 10.33 -27.81 11.50
N ALA A 24 10.40 -27.59 12.81
CA ALA A 24 10.16 -26.30 13.42
C ALA A 24 11.21 -25.36 12.83
N ILE A 25 10.78 -24.55 11.86
CA ILE A 25 11.59 -23.48 11.32
C ILE A 25 11.88 -22.56 12.50
N LYS A 26 13.11 -22.60 13.03
CA LYS A 26 13.62 -21.58 13.95
C LYS A 26 13.78 -20.30 13.14
N VAL A 27 12.66 -19.61 12.92
CA VAL A 27 12.64 -18.33 12.21
C VAL A 27 13.25 -17.29 13.12
N THR A 28 14.35 -16.66 12.70
CA THR A 28 15.03 -15.63 13.49
C THR A 28 14.65 -14.21 13.02
N SER A 29 14.18 -14.07 11.78
CA SER A 29 13.75 -12.79 11.20
C SER A 29 12.21 -12.65 11.22
N PRO A 30 11.67 -11.43 11.39
CA PRO A 30 10.22 -11.23 11.33
C PRO A 30 9.65 -11.63 9.95
N PRO A 31 8.47 -12.26 9.89
CA PRO A 31 7.84 -12.59 8.62
C PRO A 31 7.49 -11.33 7.83
N LEU A 32 7.66 -11.40 6.51
CA LEU A 32 7.32 -10.34 5.57
C LEU A 32 6.15 -10.79 4.69
N LEU A 33 5.09 -9.97 4.67
CA LEU A 33 3.96 -10.07 3.77
C LEU A 33 4.10 -9.01 2.68
N ARG A 34 4.24 -9.46 1.44
CA ARG A 34 4.24 -8.60 0.25
C ARG A 34 2.86 -8.61 -0.38
N LEU A 35 2.23 -7.44 -0.45
CA LEU A 35 0.96 -7.21 -1.13
C LEU A 35 1.12 -6.25 -2.31
N LEU A 36 2.18 -5.45 -2.34
CA LEU A 36 2.56 -4.66 -3.51
C LEU A 36 3.21 -5.60 -4.54
N GLY A 37 2.64 -5.64 -5.73
CA GLY A 37 2.91 -6.70 -6.70
C GLY A 37 2.28 -8.03 -6.27
N GLN A 38 2.96 -9.12 -6.58
CA GLN A 38 2.43 -10.46 -6.34
C GLN A 38 2.39 -10.79 -4.84
N PHE A 39 1.32 -11.45 -4.40
CA PHE A 39 1.20 -11.94 -3.03
C PHE A 39 2.39 -12.84 -2.69
N ARG A 40 3.13 -12.52 -1.63
CA ARG A 40 4.14 -13.41 -1.05
C ARG A 40 4.16 -13.32 0.46
N LEU A 41 4.25 -14.47 1.11
CA LEU A 41 4.59 -14.57 2.53
C LEU A 41 6.00 -15.16 2.63
N GLU A 42 6.92 -14.44 3.28
CA GLU A 42 8.33 -14.81 3.37
C GLU A 42 8.76 -14.95 4.83
N TYR A 43 9.50 -16.02 5.13
CA TYR A 43 10.18 -16.25 6.41
C TYR A 43 11.66 -16.45 6.14
N ASP A 44 12.54 -15.64 6.75
CA ASP A 44 13.99 -15.67 6.45
C ASP A 44 14.27 -15.67 4.93
N ALA A 45 13.54 -14.81 4.18
CA ALA A 45 13.57 -14.71 2.71
C ALA A 45 13.14 -15.95 1.91
N LYS A 46 12.55 -16.96 2.56
CA LYS A 46 11.97 -18.14 1.89
C LYS A 46 10.45 -17.98 1.74
N PRO A 47 9.91 -18.16 0.52
CA PRO A 47 8.47 -18.08 0.31
C PRO A 47 7.75 -19.25 1.00
N VAL A 48 6.62 -18.96 1.62
CA VAL A 48 5.70 -19.94 2.22
C VAL A 48 4.41 -19.95 1.43
N GLU A 49 4.11 -21.12 0.87
CA GLU A 49 2.90 -21.35 0.09
C GLU A 49 1.66 -21.41 0.97
N LEU A 50 0.61 -20.71 0.54
CA LEU A 50 -0.69 -20.68 1.20
C LEU A 50 -1.79 -21.03 0.22
N SER A 51 -2.82 -21.70 0.71
CA SER A 51 -4.08 -21.84 -0.02
C SER A 51 -4.65 -20.46 -0.40
N ARG A 52 -5.40 -20.38 -1.51
CA ARG A 52 -6.01 -19.13 -1.96
C ARG A 52 -6.80 -18.41 -0.85
N ASN A 53 -7.59 -19.14 -0.06
CA ASN A 53 -8.33 -18.54 1.05
C ASN A 53 -7.41 -18.03 2.18
N GLY A 54 -6.28 -18.70 2.43
CA GLY A 54 -5.25 -18.22 3.35
C GLY A 54 -4.58 -16.93 2.87
N GLN A 55 -4.29 -16.84 1.56
CA GLN A 55 -3.77 -15.61 0.95
C GLN A 55 -4.78 -14.47 1.08
N ARG A 56 -6.06 -14.70 0.72
CA ARG A 56 -7.14 -13.71 0.82
C ARG A 56 -7.31 -13.22 2.25
N LEU A 57 -7.30 -14.14 3.23
CA LEU A 57 -7.38 -13.82 4.64
C LEU A 57 -6.24 -12.92 5.11
N LEU A 58 -4.98 -13.27 4.79
CA LEU A 58 -3.82 -12.47 5.19
C LEU A 58 -3.74 -11.15 4.46
N ALA A 59 -4.07 -11.11 3.17
CA ALA A 59 -4.14 -9.87 2.41
C ALA A 59 -5.16 -8.90 3.01
N PHE A 60 -6.39 -9.37 3.28
CA PHE A 60 -7.42 -8.55 3.89
C PHE A 60 -6.98 -8.03 5.26
N VAL A 61 -6.53 -8.91 6.16
CA VAL A 61 -6.05 -8.48 7.49
C VAL A 61 -4.81 -7.57 7.38
N GLY A 62 -3.96 -7.77 6.37
CA GLY A 62 -2.78 -6.93 6.11
C GLY A 62 -3.09 -5.54 5.56
N LEU A 63 -4.27 -5.31 4.99
CA LEU A 63 -4.72 -4.00 4.52
C LEU A 63 -5.50 -3.21 5.57
N HIS A 64 -5.99 -3.89 6.61
CA HIS A 64 -6.82 -3.30 7.65
C HIS A 64 -6.14 -3.37 9.02
N ARG A 65 -6.07 -2.24 9.72
CA ARG A 65 -5.49 -2.17 11.09
C ARG A 65 -6.15 -3.14 12.07
N ARG A 66 -7.48 -3.28 11.97
CA ARG A 66 -8.31 -4.17 12.80
C ARG A 66 -9.63 -4.42 12.09
N VAL A 67 -10.06 -5.67 11.99
CA VAL A 67 -11.31 -6.08 11.35
C VAL A 67 -12.11 -7.01 12.27
N SER A 68 -13.44 -6.94 12.26
CA SER A 68 -14.27 -7.93 12.96
C SER A 68 -14.34 -9.25 12.18
N ARG A 69 -14.51 -10.37 12.89
CA ARG A 69 -14.63 -11.70 12.24
C ARG A 69 -15.86 -11.77 11.34
N THR A 70 -16.93 -11.08 11.73
CA THR A 70 -18.19 -11.03 10.96
C THR A 70 -18.00 -10.31 9.63
N VAL A 71 -17.40 -9.10 9.65
CA VAL A 71 -17.13 -8.35 8.41
C VAL A 71 -16.18 -9.14 7.51
N LEU A 72 -15.08 -9.64 8.06
CA LEU A 72 -14.11 -10.42 7.30
C LEU A 72 -14.71 -11.67 6.66
N ALA A 73 -15.55 -12.42 7.40
CA ALA A 73 -16.22 -13.59 6.87
C ALA A 73 -17.16 -13.23 5.72
N GLY A 74 -18.00 -12.20 5.91
CA GLY A 74 -18.93 -11.74 4.87
C GLY A 74 -18.23 -11.24 3.62
N THR A 75 -17.10 -10.55 3.75
CA THR A 75 -16.36 -10.04 2.59
C THR A 75 -15.61 -11.13 1.83
N LEU A 76 -15.03 -12.12 2.53
CA LEU A 76 -14.27 -13.19 1.88
C LEU A 76 -15.16 -14.30 1.30
N TRP A 77 -16.36 -14.49 1.84
CA TRP A 77 -17.31 -15.50 1.35
C TRP A 77 -18.72 -14.88 1.20
N PRO A 78 -18.91 -13.97 0.23
CA PRO A 78 -20.19 -13.26 0.07
C PRO A 78 -21.34 -14.18 -0.39
N GLU A 79 -21.03 -15.26 -1.10
CA GLU A 79 -22.01 -16.14 -1.74
C GLU A 79 -22.60 -17.23 -0.83
N VAL A 80 -22.27 -17.24 0.46
CA VAL A 80 -22.72 -18.28 1.41
C VAL A 80 -23.41 -17.65 2.60
N THR A 81 -24.16 -18.48 3.36
CA THR A 81 -24.78 -18.02 4.60
C THR A 81 -23.73 -17.57 5.61
N GLU A 82 -24.12 -16.66 6.50
CA GLU A 82 -23.23 -16.09 7.51
C GLU A 82 -22.54 -17.16 8.39
N ASP A 83 -23.26 -18.23 8.73
CA ASP A 83 -22.72 -19.36 9.49
C ASP A 83 -21.67 -20.15 8.71
N HIS A 84 -21.90 -20.38 7.42
CA HIS A 84 -20.93 -21.02 6.53
C HIS A 84 -19.71 -20.14 6.29
N ALA A 85 -19.88 -18.83 6.17
CA ALA A 85 -18.78 -17.87 6.05
C ALA A 85 -17.91 -17.88 7.32
N ARG A 86 -18.53 -17.84 8.51
CA ARG A 86 -17.81 -17.96 9.80
C ARG A 86 -17.10 -19.29 9.97
N GLY A 87 -17.72 -20.39 9.52
CA GLY A 87 -17.10 -21.72 9.49
C GLY A 87 -15.86 -21.75 8.58
N SER A 88 -15.96 -21.17 7.39
CA SER A 88 -14.87 -21.05 6.42
C SER A 88 -13.72 -20.19 6.95
N LEU A 89 -14.04 -19.08 7.62
CA LEU A 89 -13.04 -18.25 8.30
C LEU A 89 -12.27 -19.04 9.36
N ARG A 90 -12.98 -19.81 10.20
CA ARG A 90 -12.36 -20.62 11.27
C ARG A 90 -11.42 -21.68 10.69
N THR A 91 -11.87 -22.40 9.67
CA THR A 91 -11.06 -23.40 8.97
C THR A 91 -9.83 -22.78 8.33
N THR A 92 -9.98 -21.61 7.69
CA THR A 92 -8.87 -20.91 7.03
C THR A 92 -7.84 -20.42 8.05
N LEU A 93 -8.28 -19.83 9.17
CA LEU A 93 -7.40 -19.43 10.27
C LEU A 93 -6.62 -20.62 10.86
N TRP A 94 -7.27 -21.79 11.00
CA TRP A 94 -6.63 -22.98 11.54
C TRP A 94 -5.56 -23.55 10.60
N LYS A 95 -5.73 -23.39 9.28
CA LYS A 95 -4.79 -23.83 8.23
C LYS A 95 -3.62 -22.87 8.01
N LEU A 96 -3.61 -21.70 8.65
CA LEU A 96 -2.46 -20.80 8.55
C LEU A 96 -1.20 -21.45 9.18
N PRO A 97 -0.01 -21.18 8.64
CA PRO A 97 1.24 -21.65 9.21
C PRO A 97 1.35 -21.23 10.68
N ARG A 98 1.76 -22.19 11.52
CA ARG A 98 2.10 -21.92 12.91
C ARG A 98 3.60 -21.69 12.99
N CYS A 99 3.99 -20.45 13.23
CA CYS A 99 5.35 -20.07 13.52
C CYS A 99 5.43 -19.52 14.95
N ASP A 100 6.64 -19.38 15.47
CA ASP A 100 6.88 -18.81 16.81
C ASP A 100 6.29 -17.40 16.94
N GLN A 101 6.19 -16.68 15.82
CA GLN A 101 5.51 -15.40 15.70
C GLN A 101 4.16 -15.56 14.97
N ALA A 102 3.08 -15.14 15.62
CA ALA A 102 1.74 -15.23 15.07
C ALA A 102 1.55 -14.24 13.91
N LEU A 103 1.08 -14.72 12.75
CA LEU A 103 0.74 -13.90 11.59
C LEU A 103 -0.51 -13.03 11.81
N ILE A 104 -1.47 -13.54 12.58
CA ILE A 104 -2.73 -12.87 12.91
C ILE A 104 -2.92 -12.92 14.41
N ARG A 105 -3.25 -11.78 15.00
CA ARG A 105 -3.69 -11.68 16.40
C ARG A 105 -5.21 -11.72 16.45
N CYS A 106 -5.73 -12.54 17.35
CA CYS A 106 -7.15 -12.60 17.67
C CYS A 106 -7.39 -11.91 19.03
N SER A 107 -8.27 -10.92 19.07
CA SER A 107 -8.68 -10.24 20.30
C SER A 107 -10.20 -10.12 20.33
N GLY A 108 -10.85 -11.01 21.07
CA GLY A 108 -12.31 -11.15 21.05
C GLY A 108 -12.82 -11.42 19.64
N ASP A 109 -13.75 -10.60 19.16
CA ASP A 109 -14.28 -10.67 17.80
C ASP A 109 -13.44 -9.93 16.75
N SER A 110 -12.24 -9.45 17.11
CA SER A 110 -11.37 -8.72 16.18
C SER A 110 -10.14 -9.52 15.76
N LEU A 111 -9.73 -9.29 14.52
CA LEU A 111 -8.51 -9.79 13.90
C LEU A 111 -7.64 -8.60 13.49
N SER A 112 -6.33 -8.72 13.72
CA SER A 112 -5.32 -7.76 13.25
C SER A 112 -4.06 -8.51 12.84
N THR A 113 -3.15 -7.83 12.15
CA THR A 113 -1.82 -8.39 11.87
C THR A 113 -1.07 -8.74 13.16
N GLY A 114 -0.19 -9.73 13.03
CA GLY A 114 0.85 -10.05 14.01
C GLY A 114 1.74 -8.85 14.30
N THR A 115 2.19 -8.67 15.54
CA THR A 115 3.09 -7.56 15.90
C THR A 115 4.44 -7.66 15.22
N ALA A 116 4.89 -8.87 14.89
CA ALA A 116 6.15 -9.09 14.18
C ALA A 116 5.97 -9.21 12.65
N LEU A 117 4.73 -9.25 12.15
CA LEU A 117 4.47 -9.34 10.72
C LEU A 117 4.68 -7.98 10.06
N HIS A 118 5.70 -7.88 9.22
CA HIS A 118 5.91 -6.71 8.39
C HIS A 118 5.03 -6.83 7.15
N VAL A 119 4.32 -5.76 6.80
CA VAL A 119 3.50 -5.66 5.60
C VAL A 119 4.02 -4.48 4.79
N ASP A 120 4.43 -4.71 3.56
CA ASP A 120 5.00 -3.68 2.68
C ASP A 120 4.06 -2.47 2.48
N VAL A 121 2.75 -2.70 2.39
CA VAL A 121 1.73 -1.65 2.30
C VAL A 121 1.70 -0.77 3.54
N HIS A 122 2.00 -1.28 4.73
CA HIS A 122 2.07 -0.44 5.93
C HIS A 122 3.20 0.58 5.83
N THR A 123 4.37 0.17 5.35
CA THR A 123 5.50 1.08 5.12
C THR A 123 5.16 2.15 4.09
N LEU A 124 4.44 1.79 3.02
CA LEU A 124 3.94 2.77 2.04
C LEU A 124 3.00 3.79 2.70
N ILE A 125 2.01 3.32 3.46
CA ILE A 125 1.02 4.16 4.12
C ILE A 125 1.69 5.11 5.12
N GLU A 126 2.58 4.60 5.97
CA GLU A 126 3.31 5.39 6.97
C GLU A 126 4.16 6.48 6.28
N THR A 127 4.95 6.09 5.27
CA THR A 127 5.76 7.04 4.50
C THR A 127 4.89 8.13 3.85
N ALA A 128 3.75 7.75 3.26
CA ALA A 128 2.84 8.69 2.64
C ALA A 128 2.28 9.69 3.67
N PHE A 129 1.89 9.23 4.85
CA PHE A 129 1.40 10.09 5.92
C PHE A 129 2.49 11.04 6.43
N ASP A 130 3.70 10.53 6.67
CA ASP A 130 4.83 11.35 7.13
C ASP A 130 5.13 12.49 6.14
N VAL A 131 5.10 12.19 4.84
CA VAL A 131 5.30 13.18 3.77
C VAL A 131 4.18 14.23 3.78
N VAL A 132 2.92 13.80 3.79
CA VAL A 132 1.77 14.72 3.75
C VAL A 132 1.70 15.61 5.00
N GLN A 133 2.12 15.10 6.16
CA GLN A 133 2.14 15.86 7.42
C GLN A 133 3.40 16.74 7.57
N GLY A 134 4.36 16.65 6.64
CA GLY A 134 5.64 17.34 6.76
C GLY A 134 6.53 16.80 7.89
N CYS A 135 6.25 15.59 8.38
CA CYS A 135 7.05 14.88 9.38
C CYS A 135 8.14 14.00 8.75
N ALA A 136 8.16 13.88 7.42
CA ALA A 136 9.17 13.12 6.71
C ALA A 136 10.58 13.65 7.00
N ARG A 137 11.53 12.73 7.16
CA ARG A 137 12.96 13.07 7.23
C ARG A 137 13.40 13.76 5.94
N PRO A 138 14.38 14.68 5.98
CA PRO A 138 14.96 15.28 4.78
C PRO A 138 15.35 14.19 3.76
N PHE A 139 14.89 14.36 2.53
CA PHE A 139 15.25 13.47 1.42
C PHE A 139 16.58 13.94 0.85
N ASP A 140 17.69 13.33 1.29
CA ASP A 140 19.03 13.83 0.98
C ASP A 140 19.57 13.33 -0.37
N ALA A 141 19.15 12.14 -0.81
CA ALA A 141 19.67 11.54 -2.04
C ALA A 141 18.68 10.70 -2.84
N ARG A 142 17.64 10.14 -2.21
CA ARG A 142 16.69 9.25 -2.88
C ARG A 142 15.29 9.45 -2.33
N LEU A 143 14.31 9.38 -3.22
CA LEU A 143 12.90 9.34 -2.86
C LEU A 143 12.55 7.98 -2.22
N PRO A 144 11.49 7.92 -1.40
CA PRO A 144 11.02 6.65 -0.86
C PRO A 144 10.60 5.68 -1.97
N PRO A 145 11.17 4.47 -2.04
CA PRO A 145 10.91 3.54 -3.13
C PRO A 145 9.43 3.14 -3.24
N GLY A 146 8.72 3.02 -2.11
CA GLY A 146 7.29 2.70 -2.12
C GLY A 146 6.41 3.79 -2.76
N LEU A 147 6.83 5.06 -2.72
CA LEU A 147 6.09 6.17 -3.33
C LEU A 147 6.36 6.27 -4.84
N VAL A 148 7.61 6.07 -5.26
CA VAL A 148 8.02 6.19 -6.68
C VAL A 148 7.73 4.92 -7.48
N GLY A 149 7.67 3.78 -6.79
CA GLY A 149 7.43 2.48 -7.40
C GLY A 149 6.09 2.38 -8.12
N THR A 150 6.06 1.58 -9.19
CA THR A 150 4.87 1.31 -10.02
C THR A 150 4.15 0.03 -9.60
N GLU A 151 4.48 -0.53 -8.43
CA GLU A 151 3.88 -1.76 -7.94
C GLU A 151 2.42 -1.51 -7.57
N GLU A 152 1.53 -2.23 -8.27
CA GLU A 152 0.09 -2.28 -8.01
C GLU A 152 -0.20 -3.29 -6.88
N LEU A 153 -1.19 -3.01 -6.04
CA LEU A 153 -1.62 -3.94 -4.99
C LEU A 153 -2.23 -5.21 -5.62
N LEU A 154 -1.62 -6.38 -5.40
CA LEU A 154 -2.16 -7.70 -5.74
C LEU A 154 -2.71 -7.81 -7.18
N PRO A 155 -1.91 -7.56 -8.24
CA PRO A 155 -2.39 -7.54 -9.61
C PRO A 155 -2.98 -8.92 -10.00
N GLY A 156 -4.06 -8.91 -10.77
CA GLY A 156 -4.83 -10.12 -11.14
C GLY A 156 -5.80 -10.63 -10.07
N TRP A 157 -6.02 -9.87 -9.00
CA TRP A 157 -7.10 -10.13 -8.04
C TRP A 157 -8.29 -9.22 -8.35
N ASP A 158 -9.40 -9.81 -8.79
CA ASP A 158 -10.59 -9.06 -9.22
C ASP A 158 -11.67 -8.94 -8.14
N GLU A 159 -11.28 -9.12 -6.88
CA GLU A 159 -12.19 -9.02 -5.74
C GLU A 159 -12.48 -7.55 -5.43
N GLU A 160 -13.76 -7.20 -5.23
CA GLU A 160 -14.19 -5.81 -5.05
C GLU A 160 -13.43 -5.07 -3.94
N TRP A 161 -13.18 -5.74 -2.81
CA TRP A 161 -12.41 -5.17 -1.71
C TRP A 161 -10.95 -4.88 -2.08
N VAL A 162 -10.35 -5.63 -3.01
CA VAL A 162 -8.99 -5.34 -3.51
C VAL A 162 -9.02 -4.12 -4.41
N LEU A 163 -10.03 -3.99 -5.28
CA LEU A 163 -10.16 -2.85 -6.19
C LEU A 163 -10.34 -1.53 -5.40
N LEU A 164 -11.13 -1.55 -4.33
CA LEU A 164 -11.30 -0.41 -3.44
C LEU A 164 -9.98 -0.02 -2.75
N GLU A 165 -9.24 -0.99 -2.23
CA GLU A 165 -7.94 -0.72 -1.59
C GLU A 165 -6.86 -0.29 -2.59
N ARG A 166 -6.88 -0.80 -3.84
CA ARG A 166 -6.02 -0.31 -4.93
C ARG A 166 -6.24 1.17 -5.18
N GLU A 167 -7.49 1.59 -5.37
CA GLU A 167 -7.80 3.00 -5.63
C GLU A 167 -7.44 3.87 -4.43
N ARG A 168 -7.74 3.42 -3.21
CA ARG A 168 -7.34 4.12 -1.98
C ARG A 168 -5.83 4.32 -1.89
N LEU A 169 -5.03 3.28 -2.12
CA LEU A 169 -3.57 3.36 -2.09
C LEU A 169 -3.03 4.23 -3.23
N ARG A 170 -3.64 4.17 -4.42
CA ARG A 170 -3.27 5.02 -5.56
C ARG A 170 -3.47 6.51 -5.20
N GLN A 171 -4.62 6.88 -4.65
CA GLN A 171 -4.88 8.25 -4.22
C GLN A 171 -3.91 8.72 -3.14
N LEU A 172 -3.67 7.88 -2.12
CA LEU A 172 -2.71 8.19 -1.05
C LEU A 172 -1.30 8.45 -1.61
N ARG A 173 -0.84 7.58 -2.52
CA ARG A 173 0.46 7.73 -3.20
C ARG A 173 0.53 9.03 -4.01
N LEU A 174 -0.50 9.35 -4.78
CA LEU A 174 -0.57 10.60 -5.58
C LEU A 174 -0.50 11.85 -4.68
N HIS A 175 -1.24 11.87 -3.57
CA HIS A 175 -1.18 12.99 -2.62
C HIS A 175 0.20 13.14 -1.97
N ALA A 176 0.82 12.03 -1.58
CA ALA A 176 2.17 12.06 -1.02
C ALA A 176 3.20 12.52 -2.06
N LEU A 177 3.15 12.03 -3.30
CA LEU A 177 4.06 12.45 -4.36
C LEU A 177 3.94 13.94 -4.69
N ASP A 178 2.72 14.49 -4.71
CA ASP A 178 2.52 15.92 -4.93
C ASP A 178 3.10 16.77 -3.79
N ALA A 179 2.81 16.40 -2.54
CA ALA A 179 3.33 17.10 -1.36
C ALA A 179 4.87 17.01 -1.29
N LEU A 180 5.42 15.86 -1.68
CA LEU A 180 6.85 15.63 -1.78
C LEU A 180 7.48 16.51 -2.85
N ALA A 181 6.92 16.53 -4.06
CA ALA A 181 7.43 17.35 -5.15
C ALA A 181 7.41 18.84 -4.79
N GLU A 182 6.31 19.33 -4.21
CA GLU A 182 6.20 20.72 -3.74
C GLU A 182 7.25 21.06 -2.68
N THR A 183 7.49 20.16 -1.73
CA THR A 183 8.52 20.35 -0.69
C THR A 183 9.92 20.38 -1.29
N LEU A 184 10.23 19.46 -2.20
CA LEU A 184 11.54 19.40 -2.86
C LEU A 184 11.80 20.63 -3.75
N VAL A 185 10.78 21.18 -4.41
CA VAL A 185 10.90 22.46 -5.13
C VAL A 185 11.28 23.59 -4.17
N ARG A 186 10.60 23.69 -3.01
CA ARG A 186 10.92 24.72 -1.99
C ARG A 186 12.32 24.57 -1.40
N GLU A 187 12.82 23.35 -1.30
CA GLU A 187 14.18 23.04 -0.84
C GLU A 187 15.26 23.22 -1.93
N GLY A 188 14.89 23.55 -3.17
CA GLY A 188 15.83 23.66 -4.29
C GLY A 188 16.36 22.32 -4.79
N LYS A 189 15.74 21.19 -4.41
CA LYS A 189 16.09 19.83 -4.83
C LYS A 189 15.37 19.45 -6.12
N SER A 190 15.59 20.23 -7.18
CA SER A 190 14.82 20.17 -8.43
C SER A 190 14.84 18.79 -9.12
N ALA A 191 15.97 18.08 -9.13
CA ALA A 191 16.06 16.74 -9.72
C ALA A 191 15.12 15.73 -9.02
N LEU A 192 15.10 15.73 -7.68
CA LEU A 192 14.21 14.89 -6.88
C LEU A 192 12.76 15.34 -7.02
N ALA A 193 12.50 16.64 -7.11
CA ALA A 193 11.16 17.17 -7.34
C ALA A 193 10.58 16.70 -8.68
N LEU A 194 11.39 16.72 -9.74
CA LEU A 194 11.01 16.18 -11.05
C LEU A 194 10.71 14.69 -10.97
N GLU A 195 11.56 13.90 -10.30
CA GLU A 195 11.34 12.47 -10.15
C GLU A 195 9.99 12.16 -9.46
N ALA A 196 9.66 12.87 -8.38
CA ALA A 196 8.39 12.75 -7.67
C ALA A 196 7.20 13.18 -8.54
N ALA A 197 7.32 14.33 -9.22
CA ALA A 197 6.28 14.83 -10.11
C ALA A 197 6.02 13.86 -11.27
N TRP A 198 7.06 13.31 -11.89
CA TRP A 198 6.91 12.34 -12.98
C TRP A 198 6.33 11.01 -12.51
N ALA A 199 6.61 10.56 -11.28
CA ALA A 199 5.94 9.40 -10.71
C ALA A 199 4.43 9.63 -10.56
N SER A 200 4.02 10.85 -10.19
CA SER A 200 2.62 11.26 -10.09
C SER A 200 1.98 11.31 -11.49
N VAL A 201 2.64 11.93 -12.48
CA VAL A 201 2.15 11.99 -13.89
C VAL A 201 2.01 10.60 -14.52
N ARG A 202 2.95 9.67 -14.29
CA ARG A 202 2.83 8.29 -14.79
C ARG A 202 1.61 7.55 -14.23
N SER A 203 1.22 7.90 -13.00
CA SER A 203 0.09 7.27 -12.30
C SER A 203 -1.25 7.95 -12.62
N GLU A 204 -1.25 9.26 -12.87
CA GLU A 204 -2.41 10.06 -13.23
C GLU A 204 -2.00 11.20 -14.20
N PRO A 205 -2.05 10.96 -15.53
CA PRO A 205 -1.60 11.93 -16.53
C PRO A 205 -2.39 13.24 -16.56
N LEU A 206 -3.62 13.27 -16.04
CA LEU A 206 -4.45 14.47 -16.01
C LEU A 206 -4.28 15.27 -14.71
N ARG A 207 -3.36 14.87 -13.83
CA ARG A 207 -3.13 15.52 -12.53
C ARG A 207 -2.34 16.82 -12.66
N GLU A 208 -3.05 17.94 -12.68
CA GLU A 208 -2.42 19.27 -12.85
C GLU A 208 -1.36 19.59 -11.79
N SER A 209 -1.57 19.23 -10.52
CA SER A 209 -0.62 19.47 -9.44
C SER A 209 0.76 18.88 -9.74
N ALA A 210 0.81 17.68 -10.31
CA ALA A 210 2.05 17.02 -10.71
C ALA A 210 2.76 17.78 -11.85
N HIS A 211 2.01 18.18 -12.89
CA HIS A 211 2.56 18.99 -13.99
C HIS A 211 3.07 20.36 -13.51
N ARG A 212 2.34 21.00 -12.59
CA ARG A 212 2.75 22.25 -11.96
C ARG A 212 4.04 22.08 -11.17
N ALA A 213 4.20 21.01 -10.41
CA ALA A 213 5.42 20.74 -9.66
C ALA A 213 6.62 20.54 -10.61
N ALA A 214 6.45 19.80 -11.71
CA ALA A 214 7.49 19.63 -12.72
C ALA A 214 7.91 20.97 -13.37
N VAL A 215 6.94 21.82 -13.74
CA VAL A 215 7.22 23.16 -14.26
C VAL A 215 7.90 24.04 -13.23
N ALA A 216 7.46 24.01 -11.97
CA ALA A 216 8.10 24.77 -10.89
C ALA A 216 9.56 24.34 -10.67
N ALA A 217 9.86 23.04 -10.74
CA ALA A 217 11.22 22.54 -10.65
C ALA A 217 12.10 23.04 -11.82
N HIS A 218 11.60 23.01 -13.05
CA HIS A 218 12.33 23.58 -14.20
C HIS A 218 12.56 25.08 -14.06
N LEU A 219 11.56 25.84 -13.59
CA LEU A 219 11.70 27.28 -13.35
C LEU A 219 12.74 27.57 -12.26
N ALA A 220 12.79 26.78 -11.19
CA ALA A 220 13.78 26.91 -10.12
C ALA A 220 15.22 26.66 -10.60
N GLU A 221 15.42 25.84 -11.62
CA GLU A 221 16.73 25.62 -12.27
C GLU A 221 17.05 26.66 -13.37
N GLY A 222 16.12 27.56 -13.70
CA GLY A 222 16.26 28.47 -14.84
C GLY A 222 16.01 27.83 -16.20
N ASN A 223 15.49 26.59 -16.24
CA ASN A 223 15.19 25.83 -17.45
C ASN A 223 13.86 26.27 -18.09
N LEU A 224 13.78 27.54 -18.51
CA LEU A 224 12.56 28.17 -19.04
C LEU A 224 11.98 27.43 -20.26
N ILE A 225 12.83 26.93 -21.16
CA ILE A 225 12.40 26.21 -22.35
C ILE A 225 11.59 24.97 -21.95
N GLU A 226 12.06 24.24 -20.95
CA GLU A 226 11.44 22.98 -20.56
C GLU A 226 10.17 23.19 -19.72
N ALA A 227 10.15 24.24 -18.90
CA ALA A 227 8.94 24.73 -18.26
C ALA A 227 7.81 25.04 -19.28
N VAL A 228 8.14 25.76 -20.36
CA VAL A 228 7.17 26.11 -21.42
C VAL A 228 6.71 24.88 -22.20
N ARG A 229 7.63 24.00 -22.59
CA ARG A 229 7.28 22.77 -23.32
C ARG A 229 6.34 21.91 -22.49
N GLN A 230 6.66 21.69 -21.21
CA GLN A 230 5.82 20.88 -20.32
C GLN A 230 4.41 21.45 -20.14
N TYR A 231 4.28 22.76 -19.93
CA TYR A 231 2.97 23.41 -19.86
C TYR A 231 2.17 23.24 -21.16
N ARG A 232 2.80 23.44 -22.32
CA ARG A 232 2.13 23.30 -23.62
C ARG A 232 1.67 21.86 -23.87
N SER A 233 2.51 20.88 -23.56
CA SER A 233 2.16 19.46 -23.67
C SER A 233 0.97 19.11 -22.78
N PHE A 234 0.96 19.58 -21.53
CA PHE A 234 -0.17 19.36 -20.62
C PHE A 234 -1.46 20.08 -21.08
N ARG A 235 -1.36 21.33 -21.55
CA ARG A 235 -2.50 22.07 -22.13
C ARG A 235 -3.10 21.33 -23.32
N GLN A 236 -2.26 20.77 -24.20
CA GLN A 236 -2.73 19.97 -25.33
C GLN A 236 -3.43 18.69 -24.86
N LEU A 237 -2.88 18.01 -23.86
CA LEU A 237 -3.49 16.82 -23.26
C LEU A 237 -4.87 17.13 -22.66
N LEU A 238 -4.98 18.15 -21.80
CA LEU A 238 -6.25 18.56 -21.18
C LEU A 238 -7.31 18.95 -22.23
N ARG A 239 -6.92 19.70 -23.26
CA ARG A 239 -7.84 20.05 -24.36
C ARG A 239 -8.33 18.82 -25.10
N LYS A 240 -7.45 17.86 -25.36
CA LYS A 240 -7.78 16.63 -26.09
C LYS A 240 -8.70 15.71 -25.28
N GLU A 241 -8.38 15.48 -24.02
CA GLU A 241 -9.07 14.47 -23.19
C GLU A 241 -10.32 15.03 -22.49
N LEU A 242 -10.31 16.32 -22.12
CA LEU A 242 -11.37 16.93 -21.30
C LEU A 242 -11.98 18.22 -21.90
N GLY A 243 -11.38 18.79 -22.95
CA GLY A 243 -11.88 20.04 -23.57
C GLY A 243 -11.70 21.29 -22.70
N VAL A 244 -10.84 21.24 -21.68
CA VAL A 244 -10.61 22.34 -20.72
C VAL A 244 -9.19 22.93 -20.85
N GLU A 245 -9.00 24.14 -20.30
CA GLU A 245 -7.68 24.76 -20.17
C GLU A 245 -7.04 24.43 -18.80
N PRO A 246 -5.70 24.53 -18.68
CA PRO A 246 -5.02 24.53 -17.39
C PRO A 246 -5.55 25.65 -16.48
N SER A 247 -5.48 25.45 -15.17
CA SER A 247 -5.99 26.41 -14.21
C SER A 247 -5.30 27.79 -14.32
N PRO A 248 -5.96 28.86 -13.82
CA PRO A 248 -5.34 30.17 -13.68
C PRO A 248 -4.11 30.16 -12.77
N GLN A 249 -4.03 29.23 -11.81
CA GLN A 249 -2.86 29.10 -10.95
C GLN A 249 -1.65 28.62 -11.75
N PHE A 250 -1.83 27.62 -12.61
CA PHE A 250 -0.75 27.12 -13.46
C PHE A 250 -0.28 28.19 -14.45
N THR A 251 -1.23 28.88 -15.09
CA THR A 251 -0.91 29.92 -16.08
C THR A 251 -0.16 31.10 -15.45
N ARG A 252 -0.56 31.54 -14.25
CA ARG A 252 0.11 32.64 -13.52
C ARG A 252 1.56 32.32 -13.13
N MET A 253 1.86 31.07 -12.82
CA MET A 253 3.22 30.63 -12.46
C MET A 253 4.24 30.95 -13.56
N LEU A 254 3.86 30.75 -14.83
CA LEU A 254 4.72 31.06 -15.98
C LEU A 254 4.86 32.57 -16.18
N ALA A 255 3.75 33.32 -16.07
CA ALA A 255 3.75 34.77 -16.23
C ALA A 255 4.68 35.48 -15.22
N GLN A 256 4.75 34.99 -13.98
CA GLN A 256 5.65 35.51 -12.94
C GLN A 256 7.14 35.39 -13.31
N HIS A 257 7.48 34.47 -14.21
CA HIS A 257 8.84 34.28 -14.72
C HIS A 257 9.09 34.97 -16.07
N GLY A 258 8.25 35.95 -16.42
CA GLY A 258 8.37 36.73 -17.67
C GLY A 258 7.95 35.96 -18.92
N ILE A 259 7.33 34.79 -18.77
CA ILE A 259 6.90 33.95 -19.90
C ILE A 259 5.51 34.41 -20.35
N VAL A 260 5.45 35.01 -21.54
CA VAL A 260 4.19 35.35 -22.21
C VAL A 260 3.74 34.17 -23.07
N LEU A 261 2.63 33.54 -22.69
CA LEU A 261 2.03 32.45 -23.44
C LEU A 261 1.21 33.03 -24.61
N PHE A 262 1.79 33.02 -25.81
CA PHE A 262 1.03 33.33 -27.02
C PHE A 262 -0.07 32.29 -27.26
N ARG A 263 -1.26 32.77 -27.63
CA ARG A 263 -2.48 31.97 -27.72
C ARG A 263 -2.41 30.89 -28.79
#